data_AF-A0A532E0A7-F1
#
_entry.id   AF-A0A532E0A7-F1
#
_cell.length_a   1.000
_cell.length_b   1.000
_cell.length_c   1.000
_cell.angle_alpha   90.00
_cell.angle_beta   90.00
_cell.angle_gamma   90.00
#
_symmetry.space_group_name_H-M   'P 1'
#
loop_
_entity.id
_entity.type
_entity.pdbx_description
1 polymer ?
#
loop_
_entity_poly.entity_id
_entity_poly.type
_entity_poly.pdbx_seq_one_letter_code
_entity_poly.pdbx_strand_id
1 'polypeptide(L)'
;MDFTDVIKTVERVAPTAQNNYLEAIRRGEHLFNDHHITTPLRMAHFLAQALHETGGFRILRENMNYSAKRMLQIFGVGNHSAAVTAAEAATLANRPEAIADRVYGLGNPRKARELGNTTPGDGFLYRGNGVLQTTGRGNHKRMGAACSVDFEGDPGLVTNPDHALKPALIEWTQNNLNVFADKNDIRTITRKINGGFNGLPEREAWFDKAWLLLKDVSEPAEAWEIGGGEDDVKQLQEALNDLGADPKLVVDGRYGPATRRAVREFQAAVGLKADGIAGPVTEAAIKLKLDTIRGT
;
A
#
# COMPACT_ATOMS: atom_id res chain seq x y z
N MET A 1 7.73 -6.94 17.61
CA MET A 1 6.76 -7.69 16.78
C MET A 1 7.38 -9.04 16.51
N ASP A 2 6.66 -10.13 16.76
CA ASP A 2 7.12 -11.46 16.35
C ASP A 2 6.95 -11.58 14.82
N PHE A 3 8.03 -11.91 14.11
CA PHE A 3 7.99 -12.03 12.66
C PHE A 3 7.14 -13.23 12.20
N THR A 4 6.91 -14.20 13.08
CA THR A 4 5.96 -15.30 12.88
C THR A 4 4.52 -14.78 12.69
N ASP A 5 4.17 -13.66 13.33
CA ASP A 5 2.83 -13.06 13.17
C ASP A 5 2.68 -12.35 11.82
N VAL A 6 3.78 -11.90 11.21
CA VAL A 6 3.77 -11.30 9.87
C VAL A 6 3.38 -12.33 8.82
N ILE A 7 4.00 -13.51 8.83
CA ILE A 7 3.68 -14.57 7.87
C ILE A 7 2.24 -15.08 8.08
N LYS A 8 1.83 -15.31 9.33
CA LYS A 8 0.44 -15.71 9.65
C LYS A 8 -0.58 -14.66 9.20
N THR A 9 -0.24 -13.38 9.34
CA THR A 9 -1.07 -12.28 8.86
C THR A 9 -1.27 -12.39 7.35
N VAL A 10 -0.19 -12.54 6.58
CA VAL A 10 -0.27 -12.66 5.11
C VAL A 10 -1.07 -13.90 4.70
N GLU A 11 -0.81 -15.06 5.29
CA GLU A 11 -1.54 -16.30 5.02
C GLU A 11 -3.06 -16.14 5.31
N ARG A 12 -3.43 -15.36 6.33
CA ARG A 12 -4.83 -15.10 6.69
C ARG A 12 -5.53 -14.11 5.78
N VAL A 13 -4.87 -13.00 5.42
CA VAL A 13 -5.50 -11.94 4.60
C VAL A 13 -5.42 -12.24 3.10
N ALA A 14 -4.44 -13.02 2.68
CA ALA A 14 -4.21 -13.42 1.30
C ALA A 14 -4.00 -14.95 1.20
N PRO A 15 -5.04 -15.76 1.45
CA PRO A 15 -4.93 -17.23 1.50
C PRO A 15 -4.58 -17.89 0.15
N THR A 16 -4.58 -17.11 -0.93
CA THR A 16 -4.23 -17.55 -2.29
C THR A 16 -2.90 -16.96 -2.76
N ALA A 17 -2.12 -16.35 -1.84
CA ALA A 17 -0.79 -15.84 -2.12
C ALA A 17 0.10 -16.94 -2.70
N GLN A 18 0.90 -16.57 -3.70
CA GLN A 18 1.84 -17.50 -4.30
C GLN A 18 2.95 -17.86 -3.31
N ASN A 19 3.39 -19.12 -3.39
CA ASN A 19 4.40 -19.65 -2.48
C ASN A 19 5.73 -18.89 -2.55
N ASN A 20 6.06 -18.27 -3.69
CA ASN A 20 7.29 -17.51 -3.82
C ASN A 20 7.32 -16.28 -2.90
N TYR A 21 6.21 -15.55 -2.77
CA TYR A 21 6.12 -14.40 -1.87
C TYR A 21 6.02 -14.85 -0.41
N LEU A 22 5.31 -15.94 -0.14
CA LEU A 22 5.26 -16.52 1.21
C LEU A 22 6.65 -16.91 1.71
N GLU A 23 7.45 -17.58 0.87
CA GLU A 23 8.83 -17.94 1.20
C GLU A 23 9.74 -16.70 1.31
N ALA A 24 9.56 -15.70 0.45
CA ALA A 24 10.30 -14.45 0.55
C ALA A 24 10.04 -13.74 1.89
N ILE A 25 8.76 -13.68 2.32
CA ILE A 25 8.37 -13.12 3.61
C ILE A 25 8.95 -13.98 4.74
N ARG A 26 8.74 -15.31 4.72
CA ARG A 26 9.21 -16.24 5.77
C ARG A 26 10.70 -16.10 6.08
N ARG A 27 11.53 -15.81 5.07
CA ARG A 27 12.99 -15.66 5.19
C ARG A 27 13.44 -14.20 5.32
N GLY A 28 12.52 -13.25 5.17
CA GLY A 28 12.80 -11.84 4.97
C GLY A 28 12.98 -11.01 6.23
N GLU A 29 12.89 -11.60 7.43
CA GLU A 29 12.97 -10.86 8.71
C GLU A 29 14.17 -9.91 8.77
N HIS A 30 15.37 -10.42 8.44
CA HIS A 30 16.59 -9.62 8.40
C HIS A 30 16.48 -8.43 7.44
N LEU A 31 15.86 -8.60 6.27
CA LEU A 31 15.64 -7.51 5.32
C LEU A 31 14.71 -6.44 5.89
N PHE A 32 13.62 -6.81 6.56
CA PHE A 32 12.74 -5.83 7.20
C PHE A 32 13.46 -5.07 8.33
N ASN A 33 14.33 -5.75 9.08
CA ASN A 33 15.14 -5.15 10.13
C ASN A 33 16.14 -4.13 9.57
N ASP A 34 16.86 -4.48 8.49
CA ASP A 34 17.82 -3.61 7.81
C ASP A 34 17.16 -2.32 7.27
N HIS A 35 15.89 -2.43 6.88
CA HIS A 35 15.08 -1.30 6.40
C HIS A 35 14.24 -0.62 7.50
N HIS A 36 14.42 -1.03 8.76
CA HIS A 36 13.71 -0.52 9.94
C HIS A 36 12.17 -0.59 9.86
N ILE A 37 11.62 -1.59 9.17
CA ILE A 37 10.18 -1.88 9.12
C ILE A 37 9.83 -2.87 10.23
N THR A 38 10.06 -2.48 11.48
CA THR A 38 10.05 -3.40 12.64
C THR A 38 8.87 -3.22 13.58
N THR A 39 8.12 -2.12 13.44
CA THR A 39 6.90 -1.88 14.20
C THR A 39 5.68 -2.50 13.48
N PRO A 40 4.65 -2.96 14.21
CA PRO A 40 3.40 -3.41 13.60
C PRO A 40 2.78 -2.42 12.62
N LEU A 41 2.87 -1.12 12.92
CA LEU A 41 2.27 -0.07 12.08
C LEU A 41 2.99 0.08 10.74
N ARG A 42 4.33 0.17 10.77
CA ARG A 42 5.16 0.16 9.55
C ARG A 42 4.94 -1.09 8.72
N MET A 43 4.90 -2.26 9.35
CA MET A 43 4.65 -3.53 8.65
C MET A 43 3.26 -3.56 8.00
N ALA A 44 2.21 -3.13 8.70
CA ALA A 44 0.87 -3.06 8.14
C ALA A 44 0.79 -2.12 6.92
N HIS A 45 1.44 -0.95 6.96
CA HIS A 45 1.51 -0.06 5.80
C HIS A 45 2.30 -0.67 4.64
N PHE A 46 3.45 -1.31 4.91
CA PHE A 46 4.21 -1.99 3.86
C PHE A 46 3.39 -3.09 3.20
N LEU A 47 2.78 -3.98 3.99
CA LEU A 47 1.95 -5.07 3.50
C LEU A 47 0.74 -4.55 2.73
N ALA A 48 0.12 -3.44 3.15
CA ALA A 48 -1.02 -2.85 2.44
C ALA A 48 -0.68 -2.47 0.99
N GLN A 49 0.49 -1.87 0.79
CA GLN A 49 0.98 -1.50 -0.53
C GLN A 49 1.33 -2.75 -1.33
N ALA A 50 2.12 -3.66 -0.74
CA ALA A 50 2.53 -4.91 -1.37
C ALA A 50 1.35 -5.79 -1.81
N LEU A 51 0.34 -5.96 -0.95
CA LEU A 51 -0.89 -6.71 -1.23
C LEU A 51 -1.70 -6.05 -2.34
N HIS A 52 -1.77 -4.72 -2.39
CA HIS A 52 -2.45 -4.04 -3.49
C HIS A 52 -1.74 -4.28 -4.83
N GLU A 53 -0.45 -3.99 -4.90
CA GLU A 53 0.34 -4.06 -6.15
C GLU A 53 0.39 -5.47 -6.74
N THR A 54 0.34 -6.49 -5.89
CA THR A 54 0.45 -7.91 -6.30
C THR A 54 -0.91 -8.61 -6.40
N GLY A 55 -2.01 -7.89 -6.22
CA GLY A 55 -3.36 -8.46 -6.21
C GLY A 55 -3.57 -9.50 -5.10
N GLY A 56 -3.00 -9.27 -3.92
CA GLY A 56 -2.98 -10.19 -2.78
C GLY A 56 -1.88 -11.24 -2.92
N PHE A 57 -0.69 -10.86 -3.36
CA PHE A 57 0.45 -11.74 -3.63
C PHE A 57 0.15 -12.86 -4.64
N ARG A 58 -0.83 -12.65 -5.54
CA ARG A 58 -1.18 -13.61 -6.60
C ARG A 58 -0.45 -13.35 -7.91
N ILE A 59 0.04 -12.14 -8.11
CA ILE A 59 0.59 -11.67 -9.39
C ILE A 59 2.09 -11.49 -9.23
N LEU A 60 2.86 -12.27 -9.99
CA LEU A 60 4.32 -12.12 -10.05
C LEU A 60 4.74 -11.11 -11.09
N ARG A 61 4.04 -11.14 -12.23
CA ARG A 61 4.34 -10.37 -13.43
C ARG A 61 3.04 -10.00 -14.11
N GLU A 62 3.02 -8.84 -14.77
CA GLU A 62 1.94 -8.49 -15.69
C GLU A 62 1.78 -9.59 -16.74
N ASN A 63 0.55 -10.02 -17.02
CA ASN A 63 0.31 -11.06 -18.02
C ASN A 63 0.32 -10.50 -19.45
N MET A 64 0.09 -9.19 -19.60
CA MET A 64 -0.05 -8.46 -20.86
C MET A 64 -1.09 -9.04 -21.84
N ASN A 65 -2.04 -9.83 -21.35
CA ASN A 65 -3.02 -10.54 -22.17
C ASN A 65 -4.38 -9.84 -22.11
N TYR A 66 -4.74 -9.12 -23.17
CA TYR A 66 -5.95 -8.30 -23.23
C TYR A 66 -6.76 -8.55 -24.51
N SER A 67 -8.09 -8.50 -24.38
CA SER A 67 -8.99 -8.40 -25.53
C SER A 67 -8.90 -7.00 -26.17
N ALA A 68 -9.24 -6.88 -27.46
CA ALA A 68 -9.24 -5.60 -28.17
C ALA A 68 -10.04 -4.52 -27.42
N LYS A 69 -11.23 -4.87 -26.91
CA LYS A 69 -12.08 -3.96 -26.12
C LYS A 69 -11.35 -3.45 -24.88
N ARG A 70 -10.71 -4.34 -24.13
CA ARG A 70 -9.99 -3.97 -22.89
C ARG A 70 -8.75 -3.15 -23.20
N MET A 71 -8.04 -3.46 -24.29
CA MET A 71 -6.89 -2.67 -24.75
C MET A 71 -7.26 -1.21 -25.03
N LEU A 72 -8.39 -0.94 -25.68
CA LEU A 72 -8.82 0.43 -25.96
C LEU A 72 -9.18 1.21 -24.68
N GLN A 73 -9.72 0.53 -23.66
CA GLN A 73 -10.03 1.15 -22.38
C GLN A 73 -8.77 1.56 -21.60
N ILE A 74 -7.72 0.72 -21.63
CA ILE A 74 -6.50 0.96 -20.85
C ILE A 74 -5.47 1.74 -21.68
N PHE A 75 -5.15 1.25 -22.87
CA PHE A 75 -4.03 1.72 -23.70
C PHE A 75 -4.44 2.60 -24.88
N GLY A 76 -5.75 2.86 -25.05
CA GLY A 76 -6.29 3.57 -26.20
C GLY A 76 -5.86 5.03 -26.31
N VAL A 77 -6.10 5.62 -27.48
CA VAL A 77 -5.90 7.05 -27.74
C VAL A 77 -6.62 7.89 -26.68
N GLY A 78 -5.89 8.80 -26.04
CA GLY A 78 -6.40 9.66 -24.96
C GLY A 78 -6.35 9.05 -23.55
N ASN A 79 -6.18 7.73 -23.43
CA ASN A 79 -6.15 7.02 -22.14
C ASN A 79 -4.73 6.68 -21.66
N HIS A 80 -3.80 6.44 -22.60
CA HIS A 80 -2.42 6.08 -22.28
C HIS A 80 -1.43 6.58 -23.34
N SER A 81 -0.16 6.72 -22.95
CA SER A 81 0.92 7.13 -23.85
C SER A 81 1.11 6.23 -25.08
N ALA A 82 0.69 4.96 -24.99
CA ALA A 82 0.75 4.02 -26.11
C ALA A 82 -0.23 4.39 -27.23
N ALA A 83 -1.32 5.09 -26.90
CA ALA A 83 -2.34 5.57 -27.83
C ALA A 83 -2.78 4.52 -28.87
N VAL A 84 -3.09 3.31 -28.40
CA VAL A 84 -3.46 2.18 -29.25
C VAL A 84 -4.78 2.49 -29.99
N THR A 85 -4.77 2.35 -31.31
CA THR A 85 -5.95 2.52 -32.16
C THR A 85 -6.82 1.27 -32.21
N ALA A 86 -8.07 1.39 -32.67
CA ALA A 86 -8.97 0.25 -32.85
C ALA A 86 -8.41 -0.80 -33.82
N ALA A 87 -7.74 -0.35 -34.89
CA ALA A 87 -7.09 -1.23 -35.86
C ALA A 87 -5.93 -2.02 -35.22
N GLU A 88 -5.06 -1.35 -34.47
CA GLU A 88 -3.99 -2.02 -33.73
C GLU A 88 -4.55 -3.01 -32.71
N ALA A 89 -5.54 -2.61 -31.91
CA ALA A 89 -6.15 -3.46 -30.90
C ALA A 89 -6.74 -4.76 -31.48
N ALA A 90 -7.34 -4.70 -32.68
CA ALA A 90 -7.85 -5.90 -33.37
C ALA A 90 -6.72 -6.88 -33.74
N THR A 91 -5.53 -6.37 -34.09
CA THR A 91 -4.37 -7.22 -34.46
C THR A 91 -3.58 -7.73 -33.26
N LEU A 92 -3.58 -6.98 -32.15
CA LEU A 92 -2.79 -7.26 -30.96
C LEU A 92 -3.54 -8.10 -29.91
N ALA A 93 -4.87 -8.16 -29.98
CA ALA A 93 -5.69 -8.85 -28.99
C ALA A 93 -5.18 -10.27 -28.72
N ASN A 94 -5.05 -10.59 -27.43
CA ASN A 94 -4.57 -11.86 -26.90
C ASN A 94 -3.15 -12.26 -27.34
N ARG A 95 -2.28 -11.30 -27.67
CA ARG A 95 -0.86 -11.52 -28.03
C ARG A 95 0.05 -10.77 -27.06
N PRO A 96 0.34 -11.35 -25.88
CA PRO A 96 0.91 -10.60 -24.77
C PRO A 96 2.30 -10.01 -25.05
N GLU A 97 3.17 -10.71 -25.77
CA GLU A 97 4.48 -10.21 -26.17
C GLU A 97 4.34 -8.99 -27.09
N ALA A 98 3.48 -9.09 -28.11
CA ALA A 98 3.24 -8.01 -29.05
C ALA A 98 2.58 -6.79 -28.38
N ILE A 99 1.65 -7.01 -27.45
CA ILE A 99 1.03 -5.94 -26.66
C ILE A 99 2.11 -5.25 -25.82
N ALA A 100 2.95 -6.01 -25.11
CA ALA A 100 3.98 -5.44 -24.26
C ALA A 100 5.04 -4.66 -25.04
N ASP A 101 5.47 -5.17 -26.19
CA ASP A 101 6.40 -4.45 -27.07
C ASP A 101 5.77 -3.20 -27.70
N ARG A 102 4.45 -3.23 -27.95
CA ARG A 102 3.72 -2.04 -28.43
C ARG A 102 3.55 -0.98 -27.34
N VAL A 103 3.38 -1.37 -26.09
CA VAL A 103 3.08 -0.46 -24.97
C VAL A 103 4.35 0.05 -24.27
N TYR A 104 5.30 -0.85 -24.00
CA TYR A 104 6.52 -0.62 -23.22
C TYR A 104 7.81 -0.73 -24.05
N GLY A 105 7.77 -1.40 -25.20
CA GLY A 105 8.92 -1.59 -26.09
C GLY A 105 8.97 -0.59 -27.23
N LEU A 106 9.70 -0.96 -28.30
CA LEU A 106 9.98 -0.08 -29.43
C LEU A 106 8.73 0.41 -30.20
N GLY A 107 7.58 -0.23 -30.02
CA GLY A 107 6.30 0.24 -30.57
C GLY A 107 5.75 1.51 -29.89
N ASN A 108 6.35 1.93 -28.76
CA ASN A 108 6.11 3.22 -28.11
C ASN A 108 7.46 3.89 -27.79
N PRO A 109 8.10 4.56 -28.76
CA PRO A 109 9.48 5.04 -28.63
C PRO A 109 9.72 5.99 -27.44
N ARG A 110 8.71 6.77 -27.06
CA ARG A 110 8.79 7.65 -25.88
C ARG A 110 8.89 6.82 -24.60
N LYS A 111 7.97 5.87 -24.40
CA LYS A 111 7.96 5.01 -23.21
C LYS A 111 9.16 4.07 -23.19
N ALA A 112 9.58 3.55 -24.35
CA ALA A 112 10.75 2.71 -24.49
C ALA A 112 12.02 3.41 -23.95
N ARG A 113 12.23 4.68 -24.35
CA ARG A 113 13.35 5.50 -23.84
C ARG A 113 13.27 5.76 -22.34
N GLU A 114 12.07 6.07 -21.83
CA GLU A 114 11.83 6.27 -20.39
C GLU A 114 12.17 5.01 -19.57
N LEU A 115 11.81 3.84 -20.08
CA LEU A 115 12.02 2.55 -19.42
C LEU A 115 13.40 1.94 -19.68
N GLY A 116 14.21 2.52 -20.56
CA GLY A 116 15.49 1.96 -21.01
C GLY A 116 15.34 0.72 -21.91
N ASN A 117 14.15 0.46 -22.43
CA ASN A 117 13.85 -0.66 -23.33
C ASN A 117 14.35 -0.31 -24.74
N THR A 118 15.51 -0.82 -25.12
CA THR A 118 16.23 -0.45 -26.34
C THR A 118 16.36 -1.60 -27.34
N THR A 119 16.02 -2.82 -26.92
CA THR A 119 16.12 -4.04 -27.74
C THR A 119 14.71 -4.57 -28.05
N PRO A 120 14.46 -5.13 -29.26
CA PRO A 120 13.22 -5.86 -29.53
C PRO A 120 12.94 -6.94 -28.46
N GLY A 121 11.69 -7.06 -28.00
CA GLY A 121 11.32 -7.98 -26.93
C GLY A 121 11.46 -7.41 -25.50
N ASP A 122 12.14 -6.28 -25.31
CA ASP A 122 12.33 -5.67 -23.98
C ASP A 122 11.00 -5.31 -23.32
N GLY A 123 9.98 -4.94 -24.11
CA GLY A 123 8.68 -4.54 -23.59
C GLY A 123 8.03 -5.68 -22.81
N PHE A 124 8.11 -6.90 -23.34
CA PHE A 124 7.63 -8.09 -22.63
C PHE A 124 8.61 -8.57 -21.57
N LEU A 125 9.91 -8.64 -21.89
CA LEU A 125 10.93 -9.22 -21.00
C LEU A 125 11.01 -8.47 -19.66
N TYR A 126 10.90 -7.14 -19.68
CA TYR A 126 10.96 -6.28 -18.50
C TYR A 126 9.60 -5.66 -18.13
N ARG A 127 8.48 -6.29 -18.49
CA ARG A 127 7.15 -5.89 -18.02
C ARG A 127 7.05 -5.92 -16.49
N GLY A 128 6.07 -5.23 -15.93
CA GLY A 128 5.93 -5.02 -14.49
C GLY A 128 5.95 -6.32 -13.71
N ASN A 129 6.80 -6.40 -12.69
CA ASN A 129 6.96 -7.59 -11.86
C ASN A 129 7.42 -7.29 -10.43
N GLY A 130 7.26 -8.28 -9.54
CA GLY A 130 7.64 -8.18 -8.14
C GLY A 130 6.67 -7.36 -7.28
N VAL A 131 7.07 -7.14 -6.03
CA VAL A 131 6.18 -6.66 -4.95
C VAL A 131 5.66 -5.24 -5.17
N LEU A 132 6.49 -4.30 -5.64
CA LEU A 132 6.09 -2.92 -5.96
C LEU A 132 6.30 -2.59 -7.45
N GLN A 133 6.10 -3.58 -8.34
CA GLN A 133 6.08 -3.40 -9.81
C GLN A 133 7.34 -2.73 -10.42
N THR A 134 8.45 -3.48 -10.50
CA THR A 134 9.62 -3.07 -11.31
C THR A 134 9.34 -3.26 -12.80
N THR A 135 9.35 -2.17 -13.57
CA THR A 135 9.05 -2.17 -15.02
C THR A 135 10.15 -1.48 -15.82
N GLY A 136 10.61 -2.11 -16.91
CA GLY A 136 11.62 -1.58 -17.84
C GLY A 136 13.04 -2.04 -17.53
N ARG A 137 13.84 -2.26 -18.58
CA ARG A 137 15.25 -2.68 -18.48
C ARG A 137 16.08 -1.74 -17.61
N GLY A 138 15.89 -0.44 -17.77
CA GLY A 138 16.61 0.58 -17.00
C GLY A 138 16.31 0.50 -15.50
N ASN A 139 15.05 0.21 -15.13
CA ASN A 139 14.68 0.02 -13.72
C ASN A 139 15.21 -1.30 -13.16
N HIS A 140 15.20 -2.37 -13.95
CA HIS A 140 15.82 -3.64 -13.54
C HIS A 140 17.33 -3.47 -13.31
N LYS A 141 18.03 -2.76 -14.19
CA LYS A 141 19.44 -2.40 -13.99
C LYS A 141 19.66 -1.60 -12.70
N ARG A 142 18.86 -0.55 -12.48
CA ARG A 142 18.95 0.31 -11.29
C ARG A 142 18.71 -0.47 -10.01
N MET A 143 17.65 -1.29 -9.96
CA MET A 143 17.36 -2.13 -8.80
C MET A 143 18.36 -3.26 -8.64
N GLY A 144 18.91 -3.78 -9.74
CA GLY A 144 19.95 -4.81 -9.67
C GLY A 144 21.20 -4.29 -8.99
N ALA A 145 21.64 -3.08 -9.37
CA ALA A 145 22.74 -2.40 -8.70
C ALA A 145 22.44 -2.11 -7.22
N ALA A 146 21.24 -1.63 -6.90
CA ALA A 146 20.86 -1.32 -5.53
C ALA A 146 20.75 -2.57 -4.62
N CYS A 147 20.26 -3.68 -5.17
CA CYS A 147 20.10 -4.96 -4.46
C CYS A 147 21.36 -5.84 -4.49
N SER A 148 22.38 -5.46 -5.27
CA SER A 148 23.52 -6.31 -5.63
C SER A 148 23.10 -7.67 -6.22
N VAL A 149 22.15 -7.66 -7.16
CA VAL A 149 21.63 -8.84 -7.88
C VAL A 149 21.48 -8.49 -9.36
N ASP A 150 21.82 -9.37 -10.30
CA ASP A 150 21.74 -9.06 -11.73
C ASP A 150 20.31 -9.18 -12.30
N PHE A 151 19.45 -8.22 -11.97
CA PHE A 151 18.09 -8.15 -12.51
C PHE A 151 18.03 -7.68 -13.98
N GLU A 152 19.10 -7.06 -14.51
CA GLU A 152 19.14 -6.71 -15.93
C GLU A 152 19.40 -7.95 -16.78
N GLY A 153 20.40 -8.77 -16.41
CA GLY A 153 20.72 -10.03 -17.07
C GLY A 153 19.68 -11.12 -16.85
N ASP A 154 19.11 -11.22 -15.65
CA ASP A 154 18.01 -12.13 -15.33
C ASP A 154 16.87 -11.41 -14.58
N PRO A 155 15.90 -10.81 -15.31
CA PRO A 155 14.77 -10.13 -14.69
C PRO A 155 13.85 -11.10 -13.92
N GLY A 156 13.96 -12.41 -14.12
CA GLY A 156 13.20 -13.43 -13.37
C GLY A 156 13.50 -13.38 -11.87
N LEU A 157 14.72 -13.01 -11.52
CA LEU A 157 15.21 -12.91 -10.15
C LEU A 157 14.41 -11.93 -9.30
N VAL A 158 13.76 -10.91 -9.87
CA VAL A 158 12.90 -9.97 -9.11
C VAL A 158 11.72 -10.67 -8.43
N THR A 159 11.32 -11.85 -8.91
CA THR A 159 10.23 -12.66 -8.32
C THR A 159 10.71 -13.91 -7.61
N ASN A 160 12.03 -14.17 -7.63
CA ASN A 160 12.65 -15.26 -6.90
C ASN A 160 12.52 -15.01 -5.39
N PRO A 161 12.12 -16.02 -4.58
CA PRO A 161 11.95 -15.85 -3.13
C PRO A 161 13.14 -15.20 -2.41
N ASP A 162 14.37 -15.49 -2.84
CA ASP A 162 15.59 -15.00 -2.20
C ASP A 162 15.81 -13.50 -2.44
N HIS A 163 15.07 -12.90 -3.36
CA HIS A 163 15.27 -11.52 -3.83
C HIS A 163 13.98 -10.69 -3.90
N ALA A 164 12.80 -11.32 -3.86
CA ALA A 164 11.53 -10.68 -4.23
C ALA A 164 11.14 -9.48 -3.37
N LEU A 165 11.58 -9.45 -2.10
CA LEU A 165 11.35 -8.30 -1.21
C LEU A 165 12.33 -7.14 -1.45
N LYS A 166 13.55 -7.42 -1.92
CA LYS A 166 14.65 -6.43 -1.94
C LYS A 166 14.29 -5.16 -2.72
N PRO A 167 13.76 -5.22 -3.96
CA PRO A 167 13.41 -4.00 -4.70
C PRO A 167 12.38 -3.14 -3.95
N ALA A 168 11.33 -3.77 -3.41
CA ALA A 168 10.27 -3.07 -2.69
C ALA A 168 10.77 -2.40 -1.40
N LEU A 169 11.67 -3.07 -0.67
CA LEU A 169 12.27 -2.52 0.55
C LEU A 169 13.23 -1.37 0.25
N ILE A 170 14.04 -1.47 -0.82
CA ILE A 170 14.88 -0.37 -1.28
C ILE A 170 14.03 0.84 -1.66
N GLU A 171 12.97 0.63 -2.45
CA GLU A 171 12.08 1.71 -2.83
C GLU A 171 11.39 2.36 -1.63
N TRP A 172 10.95 1.55 -0.65
CA TRP A 172 10.37 2.02 0.59
C TRP A 172 11.33 2.94 1.37
N THR A 173 12.58 2.52 1.52
CA THR A 173 13.61 3.28 2.24
C THR A 173 14.04 4.53 1.49
N GLN A 174 14.28 4.44 0.18
CA GLN A 174 14.67 5.59 -0.65
C GLN A 174 13.59 6.69 -0.66
N ASN A 175 12.31 6.32 -0.51
CA ASN A 175 11.20 7.27 -0.44
C ASN A 175 10.89 7.79 0.98
N ASN A 176 11.67 7.34 1.99
CA ASN A 176 11.50 7.68 3.41
C ASN A 176 10.07 7.36 3.93
N LEU A 177 9.54 6.19 3.57
CA LEU A 177 8.14 5.85 3.84
C LEU A 177 7.84 5.53 5.31
N ASN A 178 8.84 5.14 6.10
CA ASN A 178 8.69 4.92 7.54
C ASN A 178 8.13 6.15 8.27
N VAL A 179 8.58 7.36 7.95
CA VAL A 179 8.10 8.60 8.58
C VAL A 179 6.59 8.80 8.39
N PHE A 180 6.05 8.40 7.24
CA PHE A 180 4.62 8.50 6.97
C PHE A 180 3.85 7.35 7.60
N ALA A 181 4.43 6.15 7.63
CA ALA A 181 3.83 5.01 8.31
C ALA A 181 3.69 5.26 9.82
N ASP A 182 4.70 5.89 10.45
CA ASP A 182 4.67 6.28 11.87
C ASP A 182 3.55 7.28 12.18
N LYS A 183 3.19 8.12 11.20
CA LYS A 183 2.06 9.07 11.28
C LYS A 183 0.73 8.46 10.87
N ASN A 184 0.72 7.17 10.51
CA ASN A 184 -0.40 6.47 9.90
C ASN A 184 -0.95 7.15 8.62
N ASP A 185 -0.06 7.71 7.80
CA ASP A 185 -0.40 8.46 6.59
C ASP A 185 -0.28 7.60 5.32
N ILE A 186 -1.22 6.65 5.18
CA ILE A 186 -1.30 5.78 4.00
C ILE A 186 -1.52 6.56 2.69
N ARG A 187 -2.13 7.74 2.78
CA ARG A 187 -2.40 8.60 1.63
C ARG A 187 -1.10 9.12 1.03
N THR A 188 -0.17 9.62 1.85
CA THR A 188 1.14 10.07 1.36
C THR A 188 2.01 8.90 0.88
N ILE A 189 1.98 7.76 1.58
CA ILE A 189 2.67 6.53 1.15
C ILE A 189 2.20 6.12 -0.25
N THR A 190 0.89 6.03 -0.45
CA THR A 190 0.29 5.65 -1.74
C THR A 190 0.69 6.61 -2.85
N ARG A 191 0.64 7.92 -2.60
CA ARG A 191 1.06 8.93 -3.57
C ARG A 191 2.53 8.81 -3.95
N LYS A 192 3.40 8.47 -3.00
CA LYS A 192 4.84 8.31 -3.25
C LYS A 192 5.17 7.05 -4.06
N ILE A 193 4.47 5.94 -3.81
CA ILE A 193 4.66 4.69 -4.55
C ILE A 193 4.04 4.79 -5.96
N ASN A 194 2.80 5.25 -6.07
CA ASN A 194 2.04 5.18 -7.32
C ASN A 194 2.04 6.50 -8.13
N GLY A 195 2.67 7.56 -7.62
CA GLY A 195 2.59 8.90 -8.21
C GLY A 195 1.20 9.55 -8.13
N GLY A 196 0.24 8.92 -7.45
CA GLY A 196 -1.16 9.34 -7.36
C GLY A 196 -1.95 8.51 -6.34
N PHE A 197 -3.28 8.64 -6.33
CA PHE A 197 -4.15 7.98 -5.36
C PHE A 197 -4.91 6.77 -5.93
N ASN A 198 -4.54 6.30 -7.13
CA ASN A 198 -5.17 5.13 -7.72
C ASN A 198 -4.96 3.93 -6.80
N GLY A 199 -6.06 3.26 -6.44
CA GLY A 199 -6.03 2.11 -5.54
C GLY A 199 -6.03 2.44 -4.05
N LEU A 200 -6.16 3.71 -3.65
CA LEU A 200 -6.12 4.11 -2.23
C LEU A 200 -7.17 3.38 -1.37
N PRO A 201 -8.45 3.26 -1.77
CA PRO A 201 -9.45 2.54 -0.97
C PRO A 201 -9.09 1.06 -0.75
N GLU A 202 -8.56 0.37 -1.76
CA GLU A 202 -8.13 -1.02 -1.59
C GLU A 202 -6.89 -1.13 -0.70
N ARG A 203 -5.96 -0.17 -0.75
CA ARG A 203 -4.79 -0.13 0.14
C ARG A 203 -5.21 0.10 1.60
N GLU A 204 -6.16 1.00 1.85
CA GLU A 204 -6.77 1.21 3.16
C GLU A 204 -7.42 -0.08 3.68
N ALA A 205 -8.20 -0.77 2.83
CA ALA A 205 -8.81 -2.04 3.20
C ALA A 205 -7.77 -3.15 3.49
N TRP A 206 -6.64 -3.18 2.78
CA TRP A 206 -5.55 -4.10 3.09
C TRP A 206 -4.84 -3.74 4.40
N PHE A 207 -4.61 -2.45 4.62
CA PHE A 207 -4.04 -1.96 5.87
C PHE A 207 -4.90 -2.38 7.06
N ASP A 208 -6.21 -2.15 7.02
CA ASP A 208 -7.11 -2.49 8.13
C ASP A 208 -7.05 -3.99 8.48
N LYS A 209 -7.03 -4.86 7.46
CA LYS A 209 -6.91 -6.32 7.65
C LYS A 209 -5.57 -6.72 8.26
N ALA A 210 -4.47 -6.16 7.77
CA ALA A 210 -3.13 -6.47 8.26
C ALA A 210 -2.93 -5.90 9.67
N TRP A 211 -3.34 -4.66 9.89
CA TRP A 211 -3.25 -3.97 11.18
C TRP A 211 -4.03 -4.69 12.27
N LEU A 212 -5.22 -5.22 11.97
CA LEU A 212 -6.02 -5.98 12.94
C LEU A 212 -5.28 -7.20 13.51
N LEU A 213 -4.42 -7.82 12.71
CA LEU A 213 -3.70 -9.04 13.06
C LEU A 213 -2.29 -8.77 13.61
N LEU A 214 -1.65 -7.67 13.17
CA LEU A 214 -0.30 -7.30 13.58
C LEU A 214 -0.27 -6.43 14.83
N LYS A 215 -1.31 -5.61 15.06
CA LYS A 215 -1.39 -4.82 16.29
C LYS A 215 -1.40 -5.81 17.45
N ASP A 216 -0.49 -5.60 18.40
CA ASP A 216 -0.36 -6.48 19.54
C ASP A 216 -1.71 -6.58 20.27
N VAL A 217 -2.27 -7.80 20.33
CA VAL A 217 -3.53 -8.09 21.01
C VAL A 217 -3.29 -8.53 22.47
N SER A 218 -2.06 -8.36 22.98
CA SER A 218 -1.81 -8.46 24.42
C SER A 218 -2.55 -7.37 25.23
N GLU A 219 -3.16 -6.39 24.56
CA GLU A 219 -4.26 -5.60 25.12
C GLU A 219 -5.59 -6.30 24.76
N PRO A 220 -6.38 -6.77 25.74
CA PRO A 220 -7.53 -7.62 25.49
C PRO A 220 -8.53 -6.97 24.52
N ALA A 221 -9.07 -7.80 23.64
CA ALA A 221 -10.05 -7.49 22.61
C ALA A 221 -11.43 -6.98 23.13
N GLU A 222 -11.52 -6.59 24.41
CA GLU A 222 -12.72 -6.03 25.04
C GLU A 222 -12.91 -4.53 24.78
N ALA A 223 -11.99 -3.88 24.05
CA ALA A 223 -12.02 -2.44 23.80
C ALA A 223 -12.83 -1.99 22.55
N TRP A 224 -13.65 -2.85 21.95
CA TRP A 224 -14.46 -2.50 20.75
C TRP A 224 -15.97 -2.59 20.91
N GLU A 225 -16.49 -2.68 22.12
CA GLU A 225 -17.90 -2.38 22.37
C GLU A 225 -18.06 -1.62 23.69
N ILE A 226 -18.01 -0.29 23.64
CA ILE A 226 -18.95 0.53 24.42
C ILE A 226 -19.38 1.72 23.55
N GLY A 227 -20.64 1.68 23.13
CA GLY A 227 -21.51 2.83 22.98
C GLY A 227 -21.31 3.71 21.75
N GLY A 228 -21.90 3.34 20.62
CA GLY A 228 -22.44 4.34 19.70
C GLY A 228 -22.48 3.94 18.24
N GLY A 229 -23.59 4.24 17.57
CA GLY A 229 -23.77 4.00 16.14
C GLY A 229 -22.85 4.87 15.27
N GLU A 230 -22.95 4.73 13.94
CA GLU A 230 -22.22 5.58 12.96
C GLU A 230 -22.38 7.09 13.27
N ASP A 231 -23.56 7.49 13.76
CA ASP A 231 -23.87 8.87 14.14
C ASP A 231 -23.12 9.34 15.38
N ASP A 232 -22.79 8.45 16.32
CA ASP A 232 -22.08 8.80 17.55
C ASP A 232 -20.58 9.00 17.27
N VAL A 233 -20.03 8.23 16.33
CA VAL A 233 -18.64 8.43 15.90
C VAL A 233 -18.48 9.74 15.12
N LYS A 234 -19.47 10.12 14.30
CA LYS A 234 -19.45 11.44 13.62
C LYS A 234 -19.47 12.57 14.64
N GLN A 235 -20.36 12.50 15.63
CA GLN A 235 -20.44 13.48 16.72
C GLN A 235 -19.12 13.57 17.50
N LEU A 236 -18.49 12.43 17.79
CA LEU A 236 -17.17 12.41 18.43
C LEU A 236 -16.09 13.08 17.57
N GLN A 237 -16.05 12.77 16.27
CA GLN A 237 -15.10 13.37 15.34
C GLN A 237 -15.28 14.89 15.23
N GLU A 238 -16.52 15.37 15.18
CA GLU A 238 -16.86 16.80 15.23
C GLU A 238 -16.43 17.43 16.55
N ALA A 239 -16.74 16.81 17.68
CA ALA A 239 -16.37 17.29 19.01
C ALA A 239 -14.85 17.42 19.17
N LEU A 240 -14.08 16.40 18.74
CA LEU A 240 -12.63 16.44 18.80
C LEU A 240 -12.04 17.52 17.88
N ASN A 241 -12.66 17.75 16.72
CA ASN A 241 -12.28 18.85 15.82
C ASN A 241 -12.54 20.23 16.46
N ASP A 242 -13.69 20.42 17.11
CA ASP A 242 -14.01 21.64 17.86
C ASP A 242 -13.03 21.87 19.01
N LEU A 243 -12.55 20.79 19.63
CA LEU A 243 -11.54 20.80 20.70
C LEU A 243 -10.10 20.92 20.19
N GLY A 244 -9.90 21.07 18.88
CA GLY A 244 -8.59 21.38 18.29
C GLY A 244 -7.76 20.15 17.89
N ALA A 245 -8.38 19.03 17.54
CA ALA A 245 -7.67 17.88 16.98
C ALA A 245 -6.80 18.28 15.78
N ASP A 246 -5.51 17.92 15.82
CA ASP A 246 -4.53 18.22 14.77
C ASP A 246 -3.77 16.94 14.37
N PRO A 247 -3.85 16.47 13.11
CA PRO A 247 -4.66 17.04 12.02
C PRO A 247 -6.17 16.90 12.26
N LYS A 248 -6.91 17.87 11.72
CA LYS A 248 -8.38 17.87 11.71
C LYS A 248 -8.91 16.54 11.13
N LEU A 249 -9.82 15.91 11.86
CA LEU A 249 -10.46 14.65 11.50
C LEU A 249 -11.44 14.84 10.35
N VAL A 250 -11.49 13.83 9.48
CA VAL A 250 -12.61 13.65 8.54
C VAL A 250 -13.79 13.08 9.33
N VAL A 251 -14.96 13.68 9.19
CA VAL A 251 -16.20 13.25 9.87
C VAL A 251 -16.89 12.22 8.98
N ASP A 252 -16.46 10.96 9.09
CA ASP A 252 -16.90 9.85 8.25
C ASP A 252 -17.67 8.76 9.02
N GLY A 253 -17.80 8.91 10.36
CA GLY A 253 -18.48 7.94 11.22
C GLY A 253 -17.68 6.68 11.47
N ARG A 254 -16.40 6.64 11.07
CA ARG A 254 -15.52 5.50 11.26
C ARG A 254 -14.58 5.76 12.43
N TYR A 255 -14.59 4.87 13.40
CA TYR A 255 -13.68 4.94 14.55
C TYR A 255 -12.29 4.43 14.15
N GLY A 256 -11.66 5.11 13.21
CA GLY A 256 -10.37 4.77 12.64
C GLY A 256 -9.19 5.27 13.49
N PRO A 257 -7.95 5.02 13.05
CA PRO A 257 -6.75 5.40 13.80
C PRO A 257 -6.61 6.92 14.01
N ALA A 258 -7.11 7.75 13.10
CA ALA A 258 -7.13 9.20 13.28
C ALA A 258 -8.02 9.60 14.46
N THR A 259 -9.25 9.07 14.53
CA THR A 259 -10.18 9.25 15.65
C THR A 259 -9.56 8.74 16.94
N ARG A 260 -9.00 7.51 16.95
CA ARG A 260 -8.34 6.93 18.12
C ARG A 260 -7.17 7.78 18.61
N ARG A 261 -6.34 8.32 17.72
CA ARG A 261 -5.23 9.21 18.08
C ARG A 261 -5.76 10.49 18.73
N ALA A 262 -6.73 11.15 18.10
CA ALA A 262 -7.33 12.37 18.65
C ALA A 262 -7.97 12.14 20.02
N VAL A 263 -8.58 10.97 20.25
CA VAL A 263 -9.10 10.58 21.56
C VAL A 263 -7.97 10.41 22.58
N ARG A 264 -6.84 9.78 22.23
CA ARG A 264 -5.68 9.66 23.13
C ARG A 264 -5.09 11.02 23.50
N GLU A 265 -4.94 11.90 22.51
CA GLU A 265 -4.42 13.24 22.70
C GLU A 265 -5.34 14.06 23.61
N PHE A 266 -6.65 13.99 23.37
CA PHE A 266 -7.65 14.59 24.25
C PHE A 266 -7.57 14.04 25.67
N GLN A 267 -7.59 12.71 25.84
CA GLN A 267 -7.51 12.05 27.15
C GLN A 267 -6.26 12.48 27.92
N ALA A 268 -5.09 12.48 27.26
CA ALA A 268 -3.85 12.93 27.87
C ALA A 268 -3.91 14.41 28.29
N ALA A 269 -4.49 15.27 27.46
CA ALA A 269 -4.64 16.70 27.74
C ALA A 269 -5.54 17.00 28.94
N VAL A 270 -6.49 16.11 29.25
CA VAL A 270 -7.42 16.25 30.39
C VAL A 270 -7.09 15.32 31.57
N GLY A 271 -5.93 14.66 31.54
CA GLY A 271 -5.44 13.84 32.65
C GLY A 271 -6.12 12.47 32.81
N LEU A 272 -6.77 11.97 31.75
CA LEU A 272 -7.34 10.62 31.71
C LEU A 272 -6.30 9.60 31.21
N LYS A 273 -6.59 8.31 31.44
CA LYS A 273 -5.84 7.22 30.80
C LYS A 273 -6.00 7.36 29.27
N ALA A 274 -4.90 7.58 28.57
CA ALA A 274 -4.87 7.77 27.11
C ALA A 274 -4.92 6.44 26.34
N ASP A 275 -5.98 5.66 26.54
CA ASP A 275 -6.19 4.36 25.89
C ASP A 275 -6.74 4.47 24.46
N GLY A 276 -7.31 5.62 24.10
CA GLY A 276 -7.91 5.89 22.79
C GLY A 276 -9.30 5.31 22.65
N ILE A 277 -9.99 5.13 23.78
CA ILE A 277 -11.37 4.63 23.86
C ILE A 277 -12.24 5.79 24.35
N ALA A 278 -13.23 6.16 23.54
CA ALA A 278 -14.20 7.19 23.89
C ALA A 278 -15.33 6.59 24.73
N GLY A 279 -15.00 5.99 25.88
CA GLY A 279 -16.02 5.48 26.82
C GLY A 279 -16.67 6.61 27.63
N PRO A 280 -17.64 6.30 28.53
CA PRO A 280 -18.45 7.29 29.23
C PRO A 280 -17.66 8.39 29.96
N VAL A 281 -16.49 8.06 30.52
CA VAL A 281 -15.62 9.04 31.20
C VAL A 281 -14.99 10.01 30.20
N THR A 282 -14.51 9.49 29.06
CA THR A 282 -13.95 10.32 27.98
C THR A 282 -15.03 11.21 27.37
N GLU A 283 -16.23 10.67 27.10
CA GLU A 283 -17.36 11.42 26.56
C GLU A 283 -17.82 12.54 27.50
N ALA A 284 -17.93 12.26 28.80
CA ALA A 284 -18.27 13.28 29.80
C ALA A 284 -17.22 14.40 29.85
N ALA A 285 -15.93 14.06 29.74
CA ALA A 285 -14.86 15.05 29.70
C ALA A 285 -14.89 15.90 28.42
N ILE A 286 -15.16 15.29 27.26
CA ILE A 286 -15.35 16.00 25.98
C ILE A 286 -16.48 17.01 26.12
N LYS A 287 -17.64 16.56 26.63
CA LYS A 287 -18.81 17.42 26.84
C LYS A 287 -18.48 18.62 27.74
N LEU A 288 -17.87 18.36 28.91
CA LEU A 288 -17.49 19.42 29.84
C LEU A 288 -16.56 20.47 29.21
N LYS A 289 -15.60 20.04 28.39
CA LYS A 289 -14.68 20.94 27.68
C LYS A 289 -15.39 21.75 26.60
N LEU A 290 -16.32 21.14 25.86
CA LEU A 290 -17.14 21.86 24.88
C LEU A 290 -18.00 22.92 25.55
N ASP A 291 -18.66 22.59 26.67
CA ASP A 291 -19.49 23.52 27.44
C ASP A 291 -18.65 24.72 27.92
N THR A 292 -17.43 24.45 28.43
CA THR A 292 -16.48 25.49 28.87
C THR A 292 -16.11 26.46 27.73
N ILE A 293 -15.89 25.95 26.51
CA ILE A 293 -15.52 26.79 25.35
C ILE A 293 -16.73 27.54 24.79
N ARG A 294 -17.93 26.96 24.92
CA ARG A 294 -19.20 27.54 24.42
C ARG A 294 -19.84 28.53 25.39
N GLY A 295 -19.36 28.62 26.63
CA GLY A 295 -19.81 29.62 27.62
C GLY A 295 -21.19 29.33 28.22
N THR A 296 -21.57 28.06 28.29
CA THR A 296 -22.80 27.54 28.91
C THR A 296 -22.46 26.64 30.08
#